data_AF-A0A7S4UPF0-F1
#
_entry.id   AF-A0A7S4UPF0-F1
#
_cell.length_a   1.000
_cell.length_b   1.000
_cell.length_c   1.000
_cell.angle_alpha   90.00
_cell.angle_beta   90.00
_cell.angle_gamma   90.00
#
_symmetry.space_group_name_H-M   'P 1'
#
loop_
_entity.id
_entity.type
_entity.pdbx_description
1 polymer ?
#
loop_
_entity_poly.entity_id
_entity_poly.type
_entity_poly.pdbx_seq_one_letter_code
_entity_poly.pdbx_strand_id
1 'polypeptide(L)'
;AFLSWLRDLRKLSFTSLLGDIAIVGGLIITIISALLVDGGMLSGGGTSWLQDHLREAPLLSFSTLPLSFGIIAFLFCTQFLSLPIEASMLHPEQYEQAVFRTFIGTAIANIIFGLIGALTWGASVNQIVILNLNSSLVVVLVKACLCVDLFFTFPIVIFPALE
;
A
#
# COMPACT_ATOMS: atom_id res chain seq x y z
N ALA A 1 14.24 -32.94 -4.25
CA ALA A 1 14.19 -32.03 -5.41
C ALA A 1 13.60 -30.66 -5.05
N PHE A 2 12.47 -30.59 -4.31
CA PHE A 2 11.87 -29.33 -3.83
C PHE A 2 12.81 -28.46 -2.98
N LEU A 3 13.63 -29.10 -2.12
CA LEU A 3 14.67 -28.45 -1.32
C LEU A 3 15.82 -27.80 -2.13
N SER A 4 15.98 -28.09 -3.43
CA SER A 4 16.98 -27.39 -4.26
C SER A 4 16.48 -26.03 -4.76
N TRP A 5 15.16 -25.83 -4.77
CA TRP A 5 14.49 -24.56 -5.08
C TRP A 5 14.40 -23.63 -3.86
N LEU A 6 14.70 -24.16 -2.66
CA LEU A 6 14.82 -23.43 -1.39
C LEU A 6 16.01 -22.43 -1.37
N ARG A 7 16.96 -22.56 -2.31
CA ARG A 7 18.19 -21.75 -2.37
C ARG A 7 18.01 -20.41 -3.10
N ASP A 8 16.84 -20.16 -3.68
CA ASP A 8 16.60 -19.05 -4.60
C ASP A 8 15.64 -17.96 -4.08
N LEU A 9 15.51 -17.82 -2.74
CA LEU A 9 14.90 -16.62 -2.13
C LEU A 9 15.56 -15.31 -2.64
N ARG A 10 16.83 -15.38 -3.07
CA ARG A 10 17.53 -14.27 -3.73
C ARG A 10 16.92 -13.87 -5.09
N LYS A 11 16.46 -14.83 -5.90
CA LYS A 11 15.74 -14.53 -7.15
C LYS A 11 14.33 -14.04 -6.88
N LEU A 12 13.68 -14.54 -5.84
CA LEU A 12 12.36 -14.06 -5.39
C LEU A 12 12.42 -12.63 -4.85
N SER A 13 13.51 -12.27 -4.15
CA SER A 13 13.75 -10.89 -3.70
C SER A 13 13.90 -9.92 -4.87
N PHE A 14 14.56 -10.33 -5.96
CA PHE A 14 14.68 -9.50 -7.16
C PHE A 14 13.32 -9.26 -7.84
N THR A 15 12.46 -10.28 -7.90
CA THR A 15 11.09 -10.12 -8.45
C THR A 15 10.19 -9.29 -7.53
N SER A 16 10.35 -9.42 -6.20
CA SER A 16 9.65 -8.59 -5.22
C SER A 16 10.01 -7.11 -5.38
N LEU A 17 11.30 -6.80 -5.54
CA LEU A 17 11.77 -5.43 -5.73
C LEU A 17 11.10 -4.77 -6.96
N LEU A 18 10.90 -5.54 -8.03
CA LEU A 18 10.22 -5.05 -9.22
C LEU A 18 8.72 -4.76 -8.96
N GLY A 19 8.07 -5.60 -8.16
CA GLY A 19 6.71 -5.38 -7.64
C GLY A 19 6.62 -4.12 -6.78
N ASP A 20 7.55 -3.95 -5.83
CA ASP A 20 7.62 -2.78 -4.96
C ASP A 20 7.80 -1.48 -5.78
N ILE A 21 8.66 -1.48 -6.80
CA ILE A 21 8.85 -0.35 -7.71
C ILE A 21 7.54 -0.06 -8.47
N ALA A 22 6.83 -1.10 -8.92
CA ALA A 22 5.56 -0.95 -9.61
C ALA A 22 4.46 -0.38 -8.69
N ILE A 23 4.38 -0.83 -7.43
CA ILE A 23 3.49 -0.26 -6.42
C ILE A 23 3.82 1.19 -6.16
N VAL A 24 5.09 1.50 -5.87
CA VAL A 24 5.51 2.88 -5.56
C VAL A 24 5.24 3.80 -6.75
N GLY A 25 5.52 3.35 -7.97
CA GLY A 25 5.14 4.06 -9.19
C GLY A 25 3.64 4.28 -9.30
N GLY A 26 2.83 3.23 -9.08
CA GLY A 26 1.36 3.32 -9.09
C GLY A 26 0.82 4.27 -8.02
N LEU A 27 1.42 4.27 -6.82
CA LEU A 27 1.08 5.13 -5.69
C LEU A 27 1.42 6.60 -5.98
N ILE A 28 2.59 6.87 -6.56
CA ILE A 28 2.98 8.21 -6.99
C ILE A 28 2.03 8.74 -8.06
N ILE A 29 1.72 7.93 -9.07
CA ILE A 29 0.79 8.32 -10.14
C ILE A 29 -0.61 8.59 -9.56
N THR A 30 -1.11 7.74 -8.65
CA THR A 30 -2.39 7.98 -7.99
C THR A 30 -2.38 9.29 -7.21
N ILE A 31 -1.36 9.55 -6.38
CA ILE A 31 -1.25 10.81 -5.62
C ILE A 31 -1.21 12.02 -6.55
N ILE A 32 -0.41 11.97 -7.62
CA ILE A 32 -0.31 13.07 -8.59
C ILE A 32 -1.65 13.29 -9.28
N SER A 33 -2.31 12.23 -9.75
CA SER A 33 -3.61 12.35 -10.41
C SER A 33 -4.70 12.87 -9.46
N ALA A 34 -4.71 12.38 -8.22
CA ALA A 34 -5.61 12.83 -7.16
C ALA A 34 -5.44 14.33 -6.92
N LEU A 35 -4.20 14.79 -6.78
CA LEU A 35 -3.91 16.18 -6.43
C LEU A 35 -4.07 17.16 -7.62
N LEU A 36 -3.66 16.74 -8.83
CA LEU A 36 -3.69 17.60 -10.01
C LEU A 36 -5.05 17.65 -10.70
N VAL A 37 -5.77 16.53 -10.78
CA VAL A 37 -7.02 16.40 -11.53
C VAL A 37 -8.22 16.66 -10.63
N ASP A 38 -8.28 15.99 -9.49
CA ASP A 38 -9.46 16.05 -8.59
C ASP A 38 -9.29 17.12 -7.49
N GLY A 39 -8.08 17.33 -6.99
CA GLY A 39 -7.75 18.32 -5.96
C GLY A 39 -7.66 19.78 -6.44
N GLY A 40 -7.83 20.03 -7.74
CA GLY A 40 -7.96 21.39 -8.29
C GLY A 40 -6.74 22.30 -8.17
N MET A 41 -5.54 21.78 -7.82
CA MET A 41 -4.32 22.58 -7.70
C MET A 41 -3.95 23.34 -8.99
N LEU A 42 -4.31 22.81 -10.17
CA LEU A 42 -4.11 23.48 -11.45
C LEU A 42 -5.23 24.47 -11.81
N SER A 43 -6.39 24.41 -11.14
CA SER A 43 -7.56 25.26 -11.43
C SER A 43 -7.57 26.59 -10.66
N GLY A 44 -6.48 26.93 -9.96
CA GLY A 44 -6.32 28.25 -9.30
C GLY A 44 -7.04 28.41 -7.95
N GLY A 45 -7.56 27.35 -7.34
CA GLY A 45 -8.39 27.40 -6.13
C GLY A 45 -7.67 27.64 -4.79
N GLY A 46 -6.34 27.79 -4.75
CA GLY A 46 -5.63 27.99 -3.47
C GLY A 46 -5.82 26.83 -2.48
N THR A 47 -5.78 27.08 -1.17
CA THR A 47 -5.95 26.07 -0.10
C THR A 47 -7.39 25.93 0.42
N SER A 48 -8.38 26.55 -0.22
CA SER A 48 -9.78 26.56 0.29
C SER A 48 -10.44 25.19 0.21
N TRP A 49 -10.12 24.38 -0.81
CA TRP A 49 -10.62 23.01 -0.97
C TRP A 49 -10.26 22.09 0.21
N LEU A 50 -9.08 22.29 0.83
CA LEU A 50 -8.67 21.57 2.04
C LEU A 50 -9.59 21.91 3.22
N GLN A 51 -9.96 23.18 3.37
CA GLN A 51 -10.72 23.65 4.53
C GLN A 51 -12.18 23.19 4.48
N ASP A 52 -12.76 23.09 3.28
CA ASP A 52 -14.14 22.59 3.11
C ASP A 52 -14.21 21.07 3.27
N HIS A 53 -13.27 20.31 2.68
CA HIS A 53 -13.24 18.85 2.82
C HIS A 53 -12.88 18.38 4.25
N LEU A 54 -12.03 19.12 4.97
CA LEU A 54 -11.74 18.84 6.38
C LEU A 54 -12.95 19.03 7.31
N ARG A 55 -13.89 19.92 6.94
CA ARG A 55 -15.11 20.17 7.73
C ARG A 55 -16.17 19.09 7.51
N GLU A 56 -16.19 18.47 6.34
CA GLU A 56 -17.14 17.41 6.00
C GLU A 56 -16.61 16.00 6.27
N ALA A 57 -15.32 15.83 6.54
CA ALA A 57 -14.74 14.53 6.87
C ALA A 57 -15.41 13.96 8.14
N PRO A 58 -16.22 12.88 8.04
CA PRO A 58 -16.81 12.26 9.22
C PRO A 58 -15.68 11.48 9.91
N LEU A 59 -14.98 12.16 10.83
CA LEU A 59 -13.71 11.66 11.37
C LEU A 59 -13.83 10.29 12.03
N LEU A 60 -15.01 9.91 12.54
CA LEU A 60 -15.26 8.58 13.11
C LEU A 60 -16.76 8.25 13.03
N SER A 61 -17.16 7.36 12.12
CA SER A 61 -18.49 6.75 12.14
C SER A 61 -18.42 5.40 12.84
N PHE A 62 -19.17 5.21 13.93
CA PHE A 62 -19.18 3.94 14.67
C PHE A 62 -19.56 2.74 13.79
N SER A 63 -20.33 2.97 12.72
CA SER A 63 -20.72 1.93 11.77
C SER A 63 -19.58 1.44 10.87
N THR A 64 -18.57 2.26 10.59
CA THR A 64 -17.43 1.91 9.72
C THR A 64 -16.19 1.49 10.50
N LEU A 65 -16.18 1.71 11.83
CA LEU A 65 -15.08 1.31 12.71
C LEU A 65 -14.68 -0.17 12.59
N PRO A 66 -15.60 -1.16 12.63
CA PRO A 66 -15.20 -2.56 12.54
C PRO A 66 -14.56 -2.91 11.19
N LEU A 67 -15.07 -2.30 10.11
CA LEU A 67 -14.54 -2.52 8.76
C LEU A 67 -13.13 -1.93 8.63
N SER A 68 -12.94 -0.67 9.02
CA SER A 68 -11.62 -0.02 9.00
C SER A 68 -10.62 -0.76 9.87
N PHE A 69 -11.04 -1.22 11.05
CA PHE A 69 -10.19 -2.03 11.93
C PHE A 69 -9.77 -3.34 11.26
N GLY A 70 -10.68 -4.05 10.59
CA GLY A 70 -10.35 -5.29 9.88
C GLY A 70 -9.34 -5.07 8.75
N ILE A 71 -9.49 -4.01 7.96
CA ILE A 71 -8.56 -3.66 6.88
C ILE A 71 -7.17 -3.33 7.44
N ILE A 72 -7.10 -2.51 8.51
CA ILE A 72 -5.84 -2.14 9.16
C ILE A 72 -5.18 -3.36 9.80
N ALA A 73 -5.94 -4.21 10.50
CA ALA A 73 -5.42 -5.42 11.10
C ALA A 73 -4.83 -6.36 10.04
N PHE A 74 -5.55 -6.57 8.94
CA PHE A 74 -5.08 -7.39 7.82
C PHE A 74 -3.81 -6.82 7.17
N LEU A 75 -3.70 -5.49 7.03
CA LEU A 75 -2.53 -4.82 6.48
C LEU A 75 -1.24 -5.13 7.28
N PHE A 76 -1.36 -5.29 8.59
CA PHE A 76 -0.24 -5.62 9.48
C PHE A 76 -0.16 -7.11 9.85
N CYS A 77 -1.01 -7.97 9.27
CA CYS A 77 -0.92 -9.42 9.45
C CYS A 77 0.21 -10.01 8.59
N THR A 78 1.46 -9.68 8.89
CA THR A 78 2.66 -10.21 8.19
C THR A 78 3.49 -11.16 9.05
N GLN A 79 3.01 -11.51 10.25
CA GLN A 79 3.76 -12.30 11.22
C GLN A 79 4.20 -13.68 10.71
N PHE A 80 3.46 -14.28 9.77
CA PHE A 80 3.82 -15.58 9.18
C PHE A 80 5.10 -15.51 8.31
N LEU A 81 5.50 -14.31 7.88
CA LEU A 81 6.74 -14.09 7.13
C LEU A 81 7.95 -13.86 8.05
N SER A 82 7.77 -13.76 9.36
CA SER A 82 8.85 -13.40 10.28
C SER A 82 10.04 -14.38 10.25
N LEU A 83 9.76 -15.67 10.45
CA LEU A 83 10.75 -16.75 10.46
C LEU A 83 11.56 -16.87 9.14
N PRO A 84 10.94 -16.91 7.94
CA PRO A 84 11.71 -17.00 6.70
C PRO A 84 12.52 -15.73 6.41
N ILE A 85 12.05 -14.55 6.84
CA ILE A 85 12.81 -13.29 6.72
C ILE A 85 14.03 -13.32 7.64
N GLU A 86 13.86 -13.71 8.90
CA GLU A 86 14.95 -13.81 9.88
C GLU A 86 16.03 -14.80 9.41
N ALA A 87 15.61 -15.97 8.89
CA ALA A 87 16.52 -16.97 8.33
C ALA A 87 17.27 -16.48 7.07
N SER A 88 16.73 -15.47 6.37
CA SER A 88 17.32 -14.89 5.15
C SER A 88 18.18 -13.66 5.42
N MET A 89 18.20 -13.13 6.65
CA MET A 89 19.01 -11.97 7.00
C MET A 89 20.48 -12.32 7.16
N LEU A 90 21.36 -11.42 6.70
CA LEU A 90 22.80 -11.53 6.91
C LEU A 90 23.17 -11.42 8.40
N HIS A 91 22.39 -10.64 9.15
CA HIS A 91 22.54 -10.38 10.60
C HIS A 91 21.20 -10.58 11.31
N PRO A 92 20.84 -11.82 11.69
CA PRO A 92 19.58 -12.11 12.39
C PRO A 92 19.44 -11.34 13.71
N GLU A 93 20.54 -11.06 14.40
CA GLU A 93 20.57 -10.23 15.62
C GLU A 93 19.99 -8.81 15.45
N GLN A 94 19.83 -8.31 14.23
CA GLN A 94 19.25 -6.99 13.93
C GLN A 94 17.79 -7.05 13.45
N TYR A 95 17.20 -8.24 13.39
CA TYR A 95 15.85 -8.47 12.85
C TYR A 95 14.79 -7.57 13.52
N GLU A 96 14.79 -7.50 14.85
CA GLU A 96 13.81 -6.69 15.61
C GLU A 96 13.87 -5.21 15.21
N GLN A 97 15.07 -4.63 15.09
CA GLN A 97 15.24 -3.24 14.70
C GLN A 97 14.82 -2.99 13.25
N ALA A 98 15.11 -3.92 12.34
CA ALA A 98 14.72 -3.84 10.94
C ALA A 98 13.20 -3.91 10.76
N VAL A 99 12.53 -4.82 11.48
CA VAL A 99 11.07 -4.94 11.48
C VAL A 99 10.42 -3.70 12.06
N PHE A 100 10.92 -3.18 13.18
CA PHE A 100 10.35 -1.99 13.79
C PHE A 100 10.42 -0.76 12.86
N ARG A 101 11.57 -0.55 12.19
CA ARG A 101 11.75 0.55 11.23
C ARG A 101 10.83 0.42 10.01
N THR A 102 10.72 -0.79 9.47
CA THR A 102 9.85 -1.06 8.32
C THR A 102 8.38 -0.92 8.69
N PHE A 103 7.97 -1.41 9.87
CA PHE A 103 6.63 -1.24 10.41
C PHE A 103 6.23 0.23 10.52
N ILE A 104 7.07 1.08 11.14
CA ILE A 104 6.81 2.51 11.26
C ILE A 104 6.76 3.18 9.89
N GLY A 105 7.70 2.86 9.00
CA GLY A 105 7.74 3.42 7.65
C GLY A 105 6.46 3.12 6.87
N THR A 106 6.03 1.86 6.88
CA THR A 106 4.79 1.42 6.23
C THR A 106 3.56 2.06 6.86
N ALA A 107 3.50 2.18 8.19
CA ALA A 107 2.40 2.85 8.87
C ALA A 107 2.28 4.33 8.45
N ILE A 108 3.39 5.06 8.45
CA ILE A 108 3.42 6.47 8.03
C ILE A 108 3.00 6.61 6.56
N ALA A 109 3.52 5.76 5.67
CA ALA A 109 3.17 5.80 4.26
C ALA A 109 1.66 5.57 4.03
N ASN A 110 1.07 4.59 4.72
CA ASN A 110 -0.37 4.31 4.64
C ASN A 110 -1.21 5.46 5.22
N ILE A 111 -0.78 6.08 6.32
CA ILE A 111 -1.47 7.25 6.90
C ILE A 111 -1.44 8.42 5.92
N ILE A 112 -0.29 8.73 5.33
CA ILE A 112 -0.15 9.83 4.36
C ILE A 112 -1.02 9.55 3.13
N PHE A 113 -0.97 8.34 2.60
CA PHE A 113 -1.78 7.96 1.44
C PHE A 113 -3.28 8.03 1.73
N GLY A 114 -3.72 7.50 2.88
CA GLY A 114 -5.11 7.57 3.33
C GLY A 114 -5.58 9.01 3.56
N LEU A 115 -4.72 9.85 4.13
CA LEU A 115 -5.01 11.27 4.35
C LEU A 115 -5.17 12.01 3.03
N ILE A 116 -4.27 11.80 2.05
CA ILE A 116 -4.38 12.39 0.72
C ILE A 116 -5.69 11.95 0.04
N GLY A 117 -6.01 10.65 0.11
CA GLY A 117 -7.26 10.14 -0.45
C GLY A 117 -8.50 10.76 0.21
N ALA A 118 -8.51 10.87 1.54
CA ALA A 118 -9.59 11.50 2.28
C ALA A 118 -9.74 13.00 1.96
N LEU A 119 -8.63 13.72 1.80
CA LEU A 119 -8.64 15.14 1.46
C LEU A 119 -9.07 15.39 0.01
N THR A 120 -8.82 14.45 -0.90
CA THR A 120 -9.14 14.60 -2.32
C THR A 120 -10.61 14.29 -2.62
N TRP A 121 -11.15 13.20 -2.05
CA TRP A 121 -12.51 12.72 -2.37
C TRP A 121 -13.52 12.83 -1.21
N GLY A 122 -13.08 13.23 -0.02
CA GLY A 122 -13.96 13.44 1.14
C GLY A 122 -14.80 12.21 1.48
N ALA A 123 -16.09 12.44 1.74
CA ALA A 123 -17.06 11.40 2.09
C ALA A 123 -17.40 10.44 0.93
N SER A 124 -17.01 10.75 -0.30
CA SER A 124 -17.30 9.92 -1.49
C SER A 124 -16.19 8.91 -1.81
N VAL A 125 -15.17 8.78 -0.94
CA VAL A 125 -14.07 7.85 -1.17
C VAL A 125 -14.57 6.39 -1.14
N ASN A 126 -14.54 5.73 -2.30
CA ASN A 126 -14.72 4.29 -2.38
C ASN A 126 -13.62 3.52 -1.63
N GLN A 127 -13.98 2.34 -1.08
CA GLN A 127 -13.04 1.42 -0.42
C GLN A 127 -11.82 1.09 -1.30
N ILE A 128 -12.03 0.99 -2.61
CA ILE A 128 -10.97 0.86 -3.60
C ILE A 128 -10.72 2.25 -4.19
N VAL A 129 -9.64 2.90 -3.76
CA VAL A 129 -9.28 4.27 -4.17
C VAL A 129 -9.18 4.44 -5.68
N ILE A 130 -8.77 3.39 -6.40
CA ILE A 130 -8.61 3.39 -7.86
C ILE A 130 -9.95 3.68 -8.56
N LEU A 131 -11.09 3.33 -7.96
CA LEU A 131 -12.41 3.58 -8.54
C LEU A 131 -12.82 5.06 -8.45
N ASN A 132 -12.18 5.85 -7.59
CA ASN A 132 -12.46 7.28 -7.49
C ASN A 132 -11.71 8.11 -8.55
N LEU A 133 -10.73 7.54 -9.25
CA LEU A 133 -9.99 8.25 -10.27
C LEU A 133 -10.83 8.42 -11.54
N ASN A 134 -10.97 9.67 -12.00
CA ASN A 134 -11.71 10.00 -13.22
C ASN A 134 -10.97 9.63 -14.53
N SER A 135 -9.66 9.37 -14.48
CA SER A 135 -8.85 9.10 -15.68
C SER A 135 -8.76 7.62 -16.00
N SER A 136 -9.37 7.20 -17.11
CA SER A 136 -9.41 5.79 -17.55
C SER A 136 -8.02 5.18 -17.77
N LEU A 137 -7.07 5.96 -18.30
CA LEU A 137 -5.73 5.48 -18.58
C LEU A 137 -4.90 5.27 -17.30
N VAL A 138 -5.01 6.19 -16.33
CA VAL A 138 -4.32 6.09 -15.04
C VAL A 138 -4.86 4.89 -14.25
N VAL A 139 -6.18 4.71 -14.25
CA VAL A 139 -6.84 3.56 -13.60
C VAL A 139 -6.32 2.23 -14.14
N VAL A 140 -6.20 2.08 -15.46
CA VAL A 140 -5.69 0.86 -16.09
C VAL A 140 -4.24 0.61 -15.71
N LEU A 141 -3.40 1.65 -15.74
CA LEU A 141 -1.97 1.54 -15.45
C LEU A 141 -1.72 1.17 -13.97
N VAL A 142 -2.42 1.81 -13.04
CA VAL A 142 -2.33 1.50 -11.61
C VAL A 142 -2.83 0.09 -11.32
N LYS A 143 -3.95 -0.33 -11.92
CA LYS A 143 -4.43 -1.72 -11.81
C LYS A 143 -3.40 -2.71 -12.33
N ALA A 144 -2.78 -2.44 -13.47
CA ALA A 144 -1.74 -3.30 -14.02
C ALA A 144 -0.53 -3.41 -13.07
N CYS A 145 -0.07 -2.29 -12.48
CA CYS A 145 0.98 -2.31 -11.47
C CYS A 145 0.61 -3.17 -10.25
N LEU A 146 -0.61 -3.02 -9.72
CA LEU A 146 -1.09 -3.84 -8.60
C LEU A 146 -1.16 -5.32 -8.96
N CYS A 147 -1.62 -5.66 -10.17
CA CYS A 147 -1.65 -7.05 -10.62
C CYS A 147 -0.25 -7.66 -10.74
N VAL A 148 0.71 -6.89 -11.24
CA VAL A 148 2.12 -7.33 -11.35
C VAL A 148 2.73 -7.54 -9.97
N ASP A 149 2.49 -6.60 -9.05
CA ASP A 149 2.94 -6.77 -7.67
C ASP A 149 2.33 -8.01 -7.02
N LEU A 150 1.01 -8.17 -7.10
CA LEU A 150 0.32 -9.31 -6.49
C LEU A 150 0.85 -10.64 -7.06
N PHE A 151 1.16 -10.67 -8.36
CA PHE A 151 1.75 -11.83 -9.00
C PHE A 151 3.12 -12.20 -8.43
N PHE A 152 3.96 -11.21 -8.08
CA PHE A 152 5.26 -11.43 -7.46
C PHE A 152 5.20 -11.67 -5.95
N THR A 153 4.22 -11.09 -5.26
CA THR A 153 3.98 -11.28 -3.83
C THR A 153 3.38 -12.65 -3.52
N PHE A 154 2.53 -13.18 -4.41
CA PHE A 154 1.88 -14.48 -4.26
C PHE A 154 2.82 -15.65 -3.93
N PRO A 155 3.92 -15.90 -4.68
CA PRO A 155 4.85 -16.97 -4.36
C PRO A 155 5.57 -16.76 -3.02
N ILE A 156 5.83 -15.52 -2.61
CA ILE A 156 6.49 -15.19 -1.33
C ILE A 156 5.58 -15.55 -0.16
N VAL A 157 4.27 -15.31 -0.29
CA VAL A 157 3.28 -15.58 0.77
C VAL A 157 2.95 -17.07 0.88
N ILE A 158 2.83 -17.77 -0.26
CA ILE A 158 2.49 -19.21 -0.25
C ILE A 158 3.64 -20.08 0.23
N PHE A 159 4.88 -19.68 -0.05
CA PHE A 159 6.06 -20.47 0.30
C PHE A 159 6.10 -20.90 1.79
N PRO A 160 5.99 -19.98 2.77
CA PRO A 160 5.95 -20.35 4.19
C PRO A 160 4.60 -20.93 4.65
N ALA A 161 3.54 -20.85 3.84
CA ALA A 161 2.24 -21.43 4.19
C ALA A 161 2.14 -22.93 3.83
N LEU A 162 3.05 -23.44 3.01
CA LEU A 162 3.11 -24.85 2.57
C LEU A 162 4.14 -25.68 3.36
N GLU A 163 4.99 -25.05 4.16
CA GLU A 163 5.83 -25.72 5.19
C GLU A 163 5.02 -25.97 6.47
#